data_AF-Q1GFA8-F1
#
_entry.id   AF-Q1GFA8-F1
#
_cell.length_a   1.000
_cell.length_b   1.000
_cell.length_c   1.000
_cell.angle_alpha   90.00
_cell.angle_beta   90.00
_cell.angle_gamma   90.00
#
_symmetry.space_group_name_H-M   'P 1'
#
loop_
_entity.id
_entity.type
_entity.pdbx_description
1 polymer ?
#
loop_
_entity_poly.entity_id
_entity_poly.type
_entity_poly.pdbx_seq_one_letter_code
_entity_poly.pdbx_strand_id
1 'polypeptide(L)' 'MRPPPEALLRRFDLRDPDWVAGTRHAQVWKVRLRSGDWGALKHYPAGHLSNEATGLLFLERANGERSRDAAPARSCTGRS' A
#
# COMPACT_ATOMS: atom_id res chain seq x y z
N MET A 1 -4.74 13.45 17.23
CA MET A 1 -4.28 12.68 16.05
C MET A 1 -3.88 11.29 16.53
N ARG A 2 -4.33 10.19 15.90
CA ARG A 2 -3.96 8.83 16.32
C ARG A 2 -2.74 8.36 15.51
N PRO A 3 -1.67 7.86 16.17
CA PRO A 3 -0.53 7.27 15.46
C PRO A 3 -0.96 5.96 14.75
N PRO A 4 -0.29 5.57 13.65
CA PRO A 4 -0.56 4.29 13.01
C PRO A 4 -0.20 3.13 13.95
N PRO A 5 -0.86 1.96 13.83
CA PRO A 5 -0.50 0.79 14.64
C PRO A 5 0.97 0.38 14.41
N GLU A 6 1.75 0.36 15.48
CA GLU A 6 3.20 0.09 15.39
C GLU A 6 3.50 -1.29 14.79
N ALA A 7 2.66 -2.28 15.08
CA ALA A 7 2.77 -3.61 14.50
C ALA A 7 2.71 -3.59 12.96
N LEU A 8 1.92 -2.70 12.35
CA LEU A 8 1.86 -2.56 10.90
C LEU A 8 3.12 -1.87 10.36
N LEU A 9 3.61 -0.82 11.04
CA LEU A 9 4.87 -0.18 10.65
C LEU A 9 6.02 -1.18 10.65
N ARG A 10 6.16 -1.98 11.71
CA ARG A 10 7.20 -3.00 11.83
C ARG A 10 7.03 -4.12 10.80
N ARG A 11 5.82 -4.63 10.61
CA ARG A 11 5.54 -5.74 9.67
C ARG A 11 5.90 -5.38 8.23
N PHE A 12 5.70 -4.13 7.84
CA PHE A 12 5.92 -3.66 6.48
C PHE A 12 7.20 -2.80 6.33
N ASP A 13 8.04 -2.71 7.37
CA ASP A 13 9.24 -1.85 7.43
C ASP A 13 8.98 -0.41 6.93
N LEU A 14 7.88 0.17 7.43
CA LEU A 14 7.44 1.53 7.12
C LEU A 14 7.97 2.51 8.16
N ARG A 15 8.40 3.69 7.70
CA ARG A 15 9.00 4.74 8.53
C ARG A 15 8.34 6.09 8.27
N ASP A 16 8.71 7.09 9.07
CA ASP A 16 8.29 8.49 8.94
C ASP A 16 6.79 8.67 8.66
N PRO A 17 5.89 8.12 9.50
CA PRO A 17 4.46 8.25 9.27
C PRO A 17 4.00 9.70 9.47
N ASP A 18 3.45 10.28 8.42
CA ASP A 18 2.82 11.60 8.45
C ASP A 18 1.31 11.45 8.21
N TRP A 19 0.51 12.10 9.04
CA TRP A 19 -0.94 11.96 8.97
C TRP A 19 -1.49 12.70 7.75
N VAL A 20 -2.33 12.01 6.98
CA VAL A 20 -2.99 12.60 5.82
C VAL A 20 -4.46 12.85 6.10
N ALA A 21 -5.21 11.81 6.47
CA ALA A 21 -6.65 11.90 6.65
C ALA A 21 -7.22 10.75 7.48
N GLY A 22 -8.41 10.97 8.04
CA GLY A 22 -9.15 9.96 8.76
C GLY A 22 -10.64 10.10 8.53
N THR A 23 -11.31 8.97 8.35
CA THR A 23 -12.76 8.85 8.31
C THR A 23 -13.21 7.85 9.38
N ARG A 24 -14.52 7.64 9.53
CA ARG A 24 -15.06 6.57 10.37
C ARG A 24 -14.62 5.17 9.95
N HIS A 25 -14.15 5.01 8.71
CA HIS A 25 -13.84 3.70 8.11
C HIS A 25 -12.35 3.44 7.95
N ALA A 26 -11.56 4.50 7.75
CA ALA A 26 -10.16 4.38 7.38
C ALA A 26 -9.30 5.50 7.98
N GLN A 27 -8.05 5.16 8.28
CA GLN A 27 -7.01 6.11 8.66
C GLN A 27 -5.88 6.01 7.65
N VAL A 28 -5.37 7.17 7.21
CA VAL A 28 -4.40 7.26 6.12
C VAL A 28 -3.19 8.07 6.54
N TRP A 29 -2.02 7.49 6.33
CA TRP A 29 -0.73 8.14 6.52
C TRP A 29 0.10 8.07 5.25
N LYS A 30 0.91 9.10 5.02
CA LYS A 30 2.05 9.03 4.12
C LYS A 30 3.20 8.40 4.89
N VAL A 31 3.89 7.45 4.29
CA VAL A 31 4.96 6.67 4.94
C VAL A 31 6.14 6.51 4.01
N ARG A 32 7.34 6.38 4.59
CA ARG A 32 8.56 6.02 3.89
C ARG A 32 8.66 4.50 3.79
N LEU A 33 8.85 3.99 2.57
CA LEU A 33 9.12 2.56 2.31
C LEU A 33 10.59 2.23 2.56
N ARG A 34 10.92 0.95 2.72
CA ARG A 34 12.31 0.48 2.80
C ARG A 34 13.19 0.95 1.62
N SER A 35 12.61 1.08 0.43
CA SER A 35 13.32 1.59 -0.76
C SER A 35 13.73 3.07 -0.64
N GLY A 36 13.14 3.82 0.30
CA GLY A 36 13.28 5.28 0.40
C GLY A 36 12.17 6.05 -0.32
N ASP A 37 11.32 5.36 -1.08
CA ASP A 37 10.18 5.99 -1.74
C ASP A 37 9.05 6.31 -0.75
N TRP A 38 8.15 7.19 -1.20
CA TRP A 38 6.93 7.48 -0.47
C TRP A 38 5.82 6.50 -0.84
N GLY A 39 5.07 6.04 0.17
CA GLY A 39 3.88 5.23 0.02
C GLY A 39 2.72 5.77 0.87
N ALA A 40 1.54 5.18 0.69
CA ALA A 40 0.36 5.44 1.51
C ALA A 40 0.04 4.20 2.36
N LEU A 41 -0.05 4.38 3.68
CA LEU A 41 -0.58 3.38 4.60
C LEU A 41 -2.05 3.69 4.84
N LYS A 42 -2.94 2.80 4.38
CA LYS A 42 -4.36 2.84 4.71
C LYS A 42 -4.69 1.73 5.71
N HIS A 43 -5.22 2.11 6.87
CA HIS A 43 -5.65 1.17 7.90
C HIS A 43 -7.17 1.19 8.06
N TYR A 44 -7.79 0.01 7.98
CA TYR A 44 -9.23 -0.22 8.14
C TYR A 44 -9.48 -0.99 9.44
N PRO A 45 -9.85 -0.33 10.54
CA PRO A 45 -10.00 -1.00 11.84
C PRO A 45 -11.04 -2.13 11.85
N ALA A 46 -12.03 -2.07 10.95
CA ALA A 46 -13.06 -3.10 10.80
C ALA A 46 -12.55 -4.39 10.13
N GLY A 47 -11.31 -4.44 9.64
CA GLY A 47 -10.71 -5.63 9.05
C GLY A 47 -11.17 -5.98 7.63
N HIS A 48 -11.98 -5.13 6.99
CA HIS A 48 -12.40 -5.29 5.60
C HIS A 48 -12.26 -3.99 4.81
N LEU A 49 -11.86 -4.10 3.54
CA LEU A 49 -11.70 -2.96 2.61
C LEU A 49 -13.04 -2.38 2.14
N SER A 50 -14.18 -3.02 2.49
CA SER A 50 -15.52 -2.62 2.07
C SER A 50 -15.56 -2.30 0.57
N ASN A 51 -16.14 -1.16 0.18
CA ASN A 51 -16.28 -0.72 -1.21
C ASN A 51 -14.95 -0.56 -1.96
N GLU A 52 -13.78 -0.45 -1.31
CA GLU A 52 -12.51 -0.42 -2.04
C GLU A 52 -12.19 -1.77 -2.70
N ALA A 53 -12.59 -2.90 -2.11
CA ALA A 53 -12.42 -4.21 -2.75
C ALA A 53 -13.31 -4.33 -3.99
N THR A 54 -14.58 -3.90 -3.88
CA THR A 54 -15.52 -3.89 -5.01
C THR A 54 -15.10 -2.89 -6.07
N GLY A 55 -14.58 -1.72 -5.68
CA GLY A 55 -14.07 -0.69 -6.58
C GLY A 55 -12.82 -1.13 -7.33
N LEU A 56 -11.88 -1.80 -6.66
CA LEU A 56 -10.70 -2.40 -7.31
C LEU A 56 -11.12 -3.45 -8.33
N LEU A 57 -12.03 -4.36 -7.97
CA LEU A 57 -12.56 -5.37 -8.90
C LEU A 57 -13.29 -4.74 -10.08
N PHE A 58 -14.04 -3.66 -9.86
CA PHE A 58 -14.68 -2.90 -10.92
C PHE A 58 -13.64 -2.27 -11.86
N LEU A 59 -12.60 -1.61 -11.31
CA LEU A 59 -11.54 -1.01 -12.09
C LEU A 59 -10.74 -2.06 -12.87
N GLU A 60 -10.37 -3.18 -12.26
CA GLU A 60 -9.68 -4.29 -12.95
C GLU A 60 -10.49 -4.84 -14.13
N ARG A 61 -11.82 -4.92 -13.98
CA ARG A 61 -12.73 -5.37 -15.04
C ARG A 61 -12.97 -4.30 -16.10
N ALA A 62 -13.03 -3.03 -15.70
CA ALA A 62 -13.21 -1.90 -16.60
C ALA A 62 -11.94 -1.61 -17.43
N ASN A 63 -10.76 -1.96 -16.91
CA ASN A 63 -9.46 -1.70 -17.51
C ASN A 63 -8.90 -2.90 -18.31
N GLY A 64 -9.77 -3.78 -18.82
CA GLY A 64 -9.43 -5.06 -19.48
C GLY A 64 -8.07 -5.04 -20.19
N GLU A 65 -7.11 -5.81 -19.65
CA GLU A 65 -5.75 -5.98 -20.16
C GLU A 65 -4.85 -4.72 -20.23
N ARG A 66 -4.26 -4.27 -19.11
CA ARG A 66 -2.90 -3.69 -19.07
C ARG A 66 -2.33 -3.55 -17.64
N SER A 67 -1.99 -4.68 -17.04
CA SER A 67 -1.07 -4.71 -15.87
C SER A 67 0.07 -5.71 -16.04
N ARG A 68 0.32 -6.20 -17.26
CA ARG A 68 1.35 -7.22 -17.55
C ARG A 68 2.71 -6.68 -18.01
N ASP A 69 2.91 -5.35 -18.05
CA ASP A 69 4.22 -4.76 -18.40
C ASP A 69 5.02 -4.27 -17.18
N ALA A 70 4.73 -4.77 -15.97
CA ALA A 70 5.75 -4.75 -14.92
C ALA A 70 6.81 -5.79 -15.29
N ALA A 71 7.85 -5.32 -16.00
CA ALA A 71 8.99 -6.10 -16.48
C ALA A 71 9.52 -7.09 -15.41
N PRO A 72 9.97 -8.30 -15.82
CA PRO A 72 10.38 -9.31 -14.87
C PRO A 72 11.66 -8.89 -14.14
N ALA A 73 11.60 -8.85 -12.81
CA ALA A 73 12.78 -8.82 -11.95
C ALA A 73 13.55 -10.15 -12.07
N ARG A 74 14.53 -10.19 -12.97
CA ARG A 74 15.66 -11.13 -12.98
C ARG A 74 16.90 -10.34 -13.45
N SER A 75 18.09 -10.45 -12.87
CA SER A 75 18.67 -11.50 -12.04
C SER A 75 19.74 -10.94 -11.08
N CYS A 76 19.84 -11.52 -9.89
CA CYS A 76 21.09 -11.53 -9.14
C CYS A 76 22.15 -12.37 -9.89
N THR A 77 23.41 -11.90 -9.83
CA THR A 77 24.70 -12.57 -10.15
C THR A 77 24.92 -13.01 -11.61
N GLY A 78 26.01 -12.73 -12.33
CA GLY A 78 27.33 -12.16 -12.01
C GLY A 78 28.43 -13.09 -12.55
N ARG A 79 29.12 -12.69 -13.65
CA ARG A 79 30.45 -13.13 -14.20
C ARG A 79 30.68 -14.63 -14.47
N SER A 80 31.47 -15.06 -15.46
CA SER A 80 32.32 -14.46 -16.51
C SER A 80 32.34 -15.42 -17.69
#